data_AF-A0A8D1RW70-F1
#
_entry.id   AF-A0A8D1RW70-F1
#
_cell.length_a   1.000
_cell.length_b   1.000
_cell.length_c   1.000
_cell.angle_alpha   90.00
_cell.angle_beta   90.00
_cell.angle_gamma   90.00
#
_symmetry.space_group_name_H-M   'P 1'
#
loop_
_entity.id
_entity.type
_entity.pdbx_description
1 polymer ?
#
loop_
_entity_poly.entity_id
_entity_poly.type
_entity_poly.pdbx_seq_one_letter_code
_entity_poly.pdbx_strand_id
1 'polypeptide(L)'
;VIEFNKDQLEELKDAFQLDELKSQHMDFEIFLPILQAATKNLDQDTHQDYLEGLLVFDKERNSKAMGAELRRILTTTGEKIPEQEAVAGLAGHEDSKDCIIYEDFWKHILSI
;
A
#
# COMPACT_ATOMS: atom_id res chain seq x y z
N VAL A 1 17.04 -24.82 -5.57
CA VAL A 1 17.99 -23.88 -4.93
C VAL A 1 17.93 -22.59 -5.71
N ILE A 2 17.60 -21.49 -5.04
CA ILE A 2 17.63 -20.14 -5.61
C ILE A 2 19.03 -19.59 -5.39
N GLU A 3 19.60 -19.02 -6.45
CA GLU A 3 20.93 -18.41 -6.43
C GLU A 3 20.77 -16.88 -6.49
N PHE A 4 21.34 -16.19 -5.50
CA PHE A 4 21.36 -14.73 -5.42
C PHE A 4 22.75 -14.22 -5.75
N ASN A 5 22.80 -13.11 -6.50
CA ASN A 5 24.04 -12.36 -6.60
C ASN A 5 24.32 -11.62 -5.27
N LYS A 6 25.52 -11.04 -5.14
CA LYS A 6 25.95 -10.39 -3.90
C LYS A 6 25.07 -9.22 -3.50
N ASP A 7 24.67 -8.37 -4.45
CA ASP A 7 23.86 -7.18 -4.16
C ASP A 7 22.45 -7.58 -3.69
N GLN A 8 21.85 -8.56 -4.35
CA GLN A 8 20.56 -9.15 -3.96
C GLN A 8 20.62 -9.82 -2.59
N LEU A 9 21.75 -10.44 -2.24
CA LEU A 9 21.93 -11.06 -0.94
C LEU A 9 22.06 -10.04 0.19
N GLU A 10 22.77 -8.92 -0.02
CA GLU A 10 22.86 -7.84 0.97
C GLU A 10 21.51 -7.13 1.16
N GLU A 11 20.80 -6.84 0.06
CA GLU A 11 19.46 -6.24 0.12
C GLU A 11 18.46 -7.14 0.88
N LEU A 12 18.51 -8.45 0.64
CA LEU A 12 17.69 -9.43 1.37
C LEU A 12 18.05 -9.49 2.86
N LYS A 13 19.32 -9.33 3.22
CA LYS A 13 19.75 -9.30 4.62
C LYS A 13 19.27 -8.07 5.34
N ASP A 14 19.42 -6.90 4.72
CA ASP A 14 18.98 -5.63 5.28
C ASP A 14 17.45 -5.59 5.43
N ALA A 15 16.71 -6.01 4.40
CA ALA A 15 15.25 -5.97 4.40
C ALA A 15 14.61 -6.92 5.42
N PHE A 16 15.23 -8.06 5.72
CA PHE A 16 14.66 -9.11 6.58
C PHE A 16 15.48 -9.41 7.84
N GLN A 17 16.51 -8.61 8.12
CA GLN A 17 17.43 -8.78 9.27
C GLN A 17 18.04 -10.19 9.32
N LEU A 18 18.50 -10.69 8.16
CA LEU A 18 19.00 -12.06 7.99
C LEU A 18 20.53 -12.14 8.04
N ASP A 19 21.14 -11.49 9.03
CA ASP A 19 22.60 -11.34 9.17
C ASP A 19 23.40 -12.67 9.12
N GLU A 20 22.74 -13.78 9.45
CA GLU A 20 23.36 -15.11 9.49
C GLU A 20 23.43 -15.83 8.13
N LEU A 21 22.82 -15.30 7.07
CA LEU A 21 22.88 -15.89 5.72
C LEU A 21 24.29 -15.74 5.12
N LYS A 22 25.08 -16.82 5.14
CA LYS A 22 26.47 -16.85 4.62
C LYS A 22 26.58 -17.42 3.20
N SER A 23 25.48 -17.92 2.64
CA SER A 23 25.44 -18.61 1.35
C SER A 23 24.65 -17.81 0.32
N GLN A 24 25.16 -17.77 -0.92
CA GLN A 24 24.43 -17.26 -2.10
C GLN A 24 23.33 -18.21 -2.58
N HIS A 25 23.28 -19.41 -2.00
CA HIS A 25 22.32 -20.45 -2.33
C HIS A 25 21.31 -20.58 -1.18
N MET A 26 20.02 -20.52 -1.52
CA MET A 26 18.92 -20.69 -0.59
C MET A 26 17.96 -21.77 -1.08
N ASP A 27 17.51 -22.62 -0.17
CA ASP A 27 16.47 -23.59 -0.47
C ASP A 27 15.11 -22.91 -0.60
N PHE A 28 14.28 -23.42 -1.51
CA PHE A 28 12.98 -22.83 -1.81
C PHE A 28 12.06 -22.78 -0.59
N GLU A 29 12.14 -23.81 0.28
CA GLU A 29 11.40 -23.89 1.55
C GLU A 29 11.80 -22.80 2.55
N ILE A 30 13.02 -22.26 2.46
CA ILE A 30 13.51 -21.16 3.30
C ILE A 30 13.16 -19.81 2.66
N PHE A 31 13.19 -19.74 1.32
CA PHE A 31 12.83 -18.54 0.57
C PHE A 31 11.34 -18.22 0.65
N LEU A 32 10.46 -19.23 0.62
CA LEU A 32 9.02 -19.02 0.57
C LEU A 32 8.49 -18.20 1.76
N PRO A 33 8.86 -18.47 3.03
CA PRO A 33 8.48 -17.63 4.15
C PRO A 33 9.02 -16.19 4.08
N ILE A 34 10.23 -16.00 3.55
CA ILE A 34 10.83 -14.67 3.36
C ILE A 34 10.03 -13.88 2.33
N LEU A 35 9.72 -14.51 1.18
CA LEU A 35 8.88 -13.90 0.14
C LEU A 35 7.48 -13.57 0.68
N GLN A 36 6.86 -14.47 1.45
CA GLN A 36 5.56 -14.24 2.07
C GLN A 36 5.58 -13.10 3.10
N ALA A 37 6.67 -12.97 3.86
CA ALA A 37 6.87 -11.84 4.78
C ALA A 37 7.08 -10.53 4.00
N ALA A 38 7.86 -10.56 2.92
CA ALA A 38 8.08 -9.43 2.02
C ALA A 38 6.78 -8.86 1.48
N THR A 39 5.94 -9.73 0.91
CA THR A 39 4.65 -9.33 0.32
C THR A 39 3.70 -8.79 1.38
N LYS A 40 3.69 -9.37 2.59
CA LYS A 40 2.86 -8.88 3.69
C LYS A 40 3.30 -7.50 4.20
N ASN A 41 4.60 -7.23 4.24
CA ASN A 41 5.12 -5.96 4.72
C ASN A 41 4.91 -4.83 3.70
N LEU A 42 5.01 -5.12 2.40
CA LEU A 42 4.70 -4.16 1.33
C LEU A 42 3.26 -3.63 1.44
N ASP A 43 2.31 -4.49 1.80
CA ASP A 43 0.91 -4.08 1.99
C ASP A 43 0.70 -3.24 3.26
N GLN A 44 1.50 -3.48 4.31
CA GLN A 44 1.36 -2.80 5.61
C GLN A 44 1.93 -1.38 5.60
N ASP A 45 3.14 -1.19 5.07
CA ASP A 45 3.76 0.14 5.00
C ASP A 45 2.95 1.05 4.07
N THR A 46 2.48 0.52 2.93
CA THR A 46 1.63 1.25 1.99
C THR A 46 0.27 1.63 2.61
N HIS A 47 -0.32 0.75 3.44
CA HIS A 47 -1.57 1.06 4.13
C HIS A 47 -1.39 2.19 5.14
N GLN A 48 -0.31 2.18 5.93
CA GLN A 48 -0.08 3.22 6.93
C GLN A 48 0.19 4.57 6.26
N ASP A 49 1.01 4.60 5.22
CA ASP A 49 1.26 5.81 4.43
C ASP A 49 -0.01 6.37 3.78
N TYR A 50 -0.88 5.48 3.28
CA TYR A 50 -2.19 5.86 2.73
C TYR A 50 -3.08 6.52 3.79
N LEU A 51 -3.21 5.92 4.97
CA LEU A 51 -4.03 6.47 6.05
C LEU A 51 -3.46 7.81 6.55
N GLU A 52 -2.14 7.90 6.75
CA GLU A 52 -1.48 9.14 7.18
C GLU A 52 -1.67 10.28 6.17
N GLY A 53 -1.60 9.98 4.86
CA GLY A 53 -1.85 10.94 3.80
C GLY A 53 -3.27 11.52 3.82
N LEU A 54 -4.27 10.70 4.14
CA LEU A 54 -5.68 11.12 4.19
C LEU A 54 -6.06 11.81 5.51
N LEU A 55 -5.33 11.52 6.58
CA LEU A 55 -5.53 12.13 7.90
C LEU A 55 -5.34 13.66 7.90
N VAL A 56 -4.60 14.18 6.93
CA VAL A 56 -4.43 15.64 6.72
C VAL A 56 -5.75 16.31 6.35
N PHE A 57 -6.66 15.58 5.72
CA PHE A 57 -7.98 16.04 5.26
C PHE A 57 -9.09 15.74 6.27
N ASP A 58 -8.94 14.70 7.09
CA ASP A 58 -9.86 14.40 8.19
C ASP A 58 -9.65 15.35 9.38
N LYS A 59 -10.31 16.51 9.32
CA LYS A 59 -10.26 17.53 10.39
C LYS A 59 -10.96 17.08 11.67
N GLU A 60 -11.95 16.19 11.57
CA GLU A 60 -12.78 15.76 12.69
C GLU A 60 -12.26 14.49 13.37
N ARG A 61 -11.25 13.83 12.78
CA ARG A 61 -10.70 12.54 13.22
C ARG A 61 -11.78 11.46 13.30
N ASN A 62 -12.67 11.43 12.31
CA ASN A 62 -13.81 10.52 12.21
C ASN A 62 -13.65 9.45 11.11
N SER A 63 -12.45 9.31 10.56
CA SER A 63 -12.09 8.41 9.47
C SER A 63 -12.76 8.69 8.14
N LYS A 64 -13.12 9.96 7.88
CA LYS A 64 -13.74 10.39 6.64
C LYS A 64 -13.02 11.55 5.97
N ALA A 65 -13.02 11.54 4.64
CA ALA A 65 -12.61 12.66 3.82
C ALA A 65 -13.75 13.05 2.86
N MET A 66 -13.86 14.33 2.49
CA MET A 66 -14.83 14.74 1.50
C MET A 66 -14.49 14.12 0.14
N GLY A 67 -15.46 13.52 -0.54
CA GLY A 67 -15.25 12.88 -1.85
C GLY A 67 -14.71 13.86 -2.89
N ALA A 68 -15.11 15.14 -2.81
CA ALA A 68 -14.55 16.20 -3.64
C ALA A 68 -13.04 16.44 -3.39
N GLU A 69 -12.58 16.37 -2.14
CA GLU A 69 -11.15 16.51 -1.82
C GLU A 69 -10.38 15.28 -2.27
N LEU A 70 -10.92 14.08 -2.04
CA LEU A 70 -10.31 12.83 -2.47
C LEU A 70 -10.15 12.77 -4.00
N ARG A 71 -11.20 13.14 -4.75
CA ARG A 71 -11.14 13.27 -6.21
C ARG A 71 -10.06 14.26 -6.66
N ARG A 72 -9.96 15.41 -5.98
CA ARG A 72 -8.92 16.40 -6.28
C ARG A 72 -7.53 15.83 -6.04
N ILE A 73 -7.32 15.08 -4.96
CA ILE A 73 -6.03 14.46 -4.65
C ILE A 73 -5.65 13.47 -5.77
N LEU A 74 -6.55 12.54 -6.12
CA LEU A 74 -6.32 11.52 -7.15
C LEU A 74 -6.02 12.10 -8.54
N THR A 75 -6.56 13.27 -8.86
CA THR A 75 -6.39 13.92 -10.18
C THR A 75 -5.22 14.90 -10.23
N THR A 76 -4.65 15.30 -9.08
CA THR A 76 -3.61 16.36 -9.02
C THR A 76 -2.26 15.90 -8.48
N THR A 77 -2.22 14.86 -7.65
CA THR A 77 -1.04 14.43 -6.90
C THR A 77 -0.56 13.06 -7.38
N GLY A 78 0.76 12.82 -7.37
CA GLY A 78 1.35 11.52 -7.70
C GLY A 78 1.14 11.12 -9.17
N GLU A 79 0.87 9.84 -9.39
CA GLU A 79 0.39 9.33 -10.68
C GLU A 79 -1.09 9.69 -10.83
N LYS A 80 -1.39 10.59 -11.75
CA LYS A 80 -2.69 11.22 -11.87
C LYS A 80 -3.68 10.27 -12.51
N ILE A 81 -4.80 10.06 -11.84
CA ILE A 81 -5.95 9.34 -12.39
C ILE A 81 -6.77 10.33 -13.24
N PRO A 82 -7.19 9.96 -14.46
CA PRO A 82 -8.11 10.76 -15.26
C PRO A 82 -9.40 11.07 -14.50
N GLU A 83 -9.95 12.27 -14.66
CA GLU A 83 -11.13 12.71 -13.90
C GLU A 83 -12.32 11.76 -14.04
N GLN A 84 -12.54 11.21 -15.23
CA GLN A 84 -13.62 10.24 -15.48
C GLN A 84 -13.44 8.96 -14.67
N GLU A 85 -12.22 8.44 -14.57
CA GLU A 85 -11.90 7.24 -13.80
C GLU A 85 -11.97 7.52 -12.30
N ALA A 86 -11.48 8.68 -11.85
CA ALA A 86 -11.57 9.08 -10.44
C ALA A 86 -13.04 9.23 -10.00
N VAL A 87 -13.90 9.83 -10.82
CA VAL A 87 -15.35 9.91 -10.54
C VAL A 87 -15.97 8.52 -10.49
N ALA A 88 -15.68 7.67 -11.48
CA ALA A 88 -16.23 6.32 -11.54
C ALA A 88 -15.80 5.46 -10.35
N GLY A 89 -14.52 5.56 -9.93
CA GLY A 89 -13.97 4.79 -8.81
C GLY A 89 -14.50 5.23 -7.44
N LEU A 90 -14.87 6.50 -7.28
CA LEU A 90 -15.42 7.02 -6.01
C LEU A 90 -16.95 6.85 -5.92
N ALA A 91 -17.62 6.66 -7.05
CA ALA A 91 -19.07 6.54 -7.10
C ALA A 91 -19.57 5.36 -6.25
N GLY A 92 -20.52 5.63 -5.36
CA GLY A 92 -21.12 4.61 -4.47
C GLY A 92 -20.37 4.40 -3.15
N HIS A 93 -19.24 5.06 -2.92
CA HIS A 93 -18.52 5.04 -1.64
C HIS A 93 -18.82 6.25 -0.73
N GLU A 94 -19.53 7.24 -1.26
CA GLU A 94 -19.92 8.46 -0.54
C GLU A 94 -21.14 8.22 0.36
N ASP A 95 -21.12 8.79 1.58
CA ASP A 95 -22.27 8.84 2.48
C ASP A 95 -23.22 10.00 2.15
N SER A 96 -24.26 10.20 2.97
CA SER A 96 -25.26 11.27 2.75
C SER A 96 -24.72 12.70 2.86
N LYS A 97 -23.44 12.89 3.21
CA LYS A 97 -22.75 14.17 3.29
C LYS A 97 -21.62 14.28 2.23
N ASP A 98 -21.63 13.40 1.23
CA ASP A 98 -20.58 13.31 0.21
C ASP A 98 -19.19 13.01 0.80
N CYS A 99 -19.15 12.30 1.95
CA CYS A 99 -17.91 11.89 2.60
C CYS A 99 -17.61 10.40 2.36
N ILE A 100 -16.33 10.07 2.21
CA ILE A 100 -15.85 8.72 1.97
C ILE A 100 -15.12 8.23 3.22
N ILE A 101 -15.48 7.03 3.68
CA ILE A 101 -14.75 6.31 4.73
C ILE A 101 -13.53 5.67 4.08
N TYR A 102 -12.35 6.24 4.31
CA TYR A 102 -11.17 5.89 3.54
C TYR A 102 -10.58 4.50 3.88
N GLU A 103 -10.82 3.98 5.08
CA GLU A 103 -10.46 2.60 5.43
C GLU A 103 -11.27 1.57 4.63
N ASP A 104 -12.56 1.82 4.44
CA ASP A 104 -13.43 0.93 3.65
C ASP A 104 -13.08 1.04 2.17
N PHE A 105 -12.79 2.25 1.70
CA PHE A 105 -12.33 2.48 0.33
C PHE A 105 -10.98 1.79 0.05
N TRP A 106 -10.04 1.83 0.98
CA TRP A 106 -8.76 1.10 0.86
C TRP A 106 -8.95 -0.41 0.72
N LYS A 107 -9.77 -1.00 1.59
CA LYS A 107 -10.09 -2.44 1.54
C LYS A 107 -10.75 -2.80 0.21
N HIS A 108 -11.60 -1.92 -0.33
CA HIS A 108 -12.20 -2.12 -1.64
C HIS A 108 -11.14 -2.16 -2.73
N ILE A 109 -10.22 -1.19 -2.78
CA ILE A 109 -9.13 -1.15 -3.76
C ILE A 109 -8.26 -2.41 -3.71
N LEU A 110 -7.89 -2.88 -2.52
CA LEU A 110 -7.06 -4.08 -2.36
C LEU A 110 -7.80 -5.40 -2.61
N SER A 111 -9.13 -5.39 -2.64
CA SER A 111 -9.93 -6.60 -2.89
C SER A 111 -10.26 -6.83 -4.37
N ILE A 112 -9.81 -5.92 -5.25
CA ILE A 112 -10.01 -5.99 -6.70
C ILE A 112 -8.88 -6.77 -7.37
#